data_AF-A0A7S2P2R8-F1
#
_entry.id   AF-A0A7S2P2R8-F1
#
_cell.length_a   1.000
_cell.length_b   1.000
_cell.length_c   1.000
_cell.angle_alpha   90.00
_cell.angle_beta   90.00
_cell.angle_gamma   90.00
#
_symmetry.space_group_name_H-M   'P 1'
#
loop_
_entity.id
_entity.type
_entity.pdbx_description
1 polymer ?
#
loop_
_entity_poly.entity_id
_entity_poly.type
_entity_poly.pdbx_seq_one_letter_code
_entity_poly.pdbx_strand_id
1 'polypeptide(L)'
;VVVPDIVKDYILSTTESNGEYNDDEFSIYVCDKPSSVPVHPAGPYLANSMTMMVEAEMGLEPRALNPCHRLDRVTSGVVLCCTSVSMTRMVQLHMASKHISKLYVARVKGKFPSTMGECSKHISSDILPHATWTWSDEEGASDHHIKVCANIETINPSLGIRAVGMKGKPSESKFRHYSYDAENDTSIVLCAPITGRSHQLRVHLQWLGYPIHNDVQYGGKAHGDEMMSLAMESVISATKMEDLSLCTNSKVSFLDASLAREICSCCSSDQTNIKAAFSSSQLLERGEYAIDLHALKYQINFFRKTKKKELSCSDVEFLASLDFLTNAPAWAATLSSDIPDFL
;
A
#
# COMPACT_ATOMS: atom_id res chain seq x y z
N VAL A 1 10.21 16.45 -6.59
CA VAL A 1 9.12 16.29 -5.60
C VAL A 1 7.84 16.04 -6.34
N VAL A 2 7.47 14.76 -6.50
CA VAL A 2 6.11 14.41 -6.91
C VAL A 2 5.21 14.79 -5.75
N VAL A 3 4.33 15.75 -5.97
CA VAL A 3 3.36 16.21 -4.97
C VAL A 3 2.22 15.17 -4.92
N PRO A 4 1.74 14.76 -3.74
CA PRO A 4 0.58 13.87 -3.65
C PRO A 4 -0.66 14.58 -4.18
N ASP A 5 -1.31 14.05 -5.21
CA ASP A 5 -2.54 14.62 -5.74
C ASP A 5 -3.75 14.20 -4.88
N ILE A 6 -4.70 15.11 -4.68
CA ILE A 6 -6.04 14.73 -4.23
C ILE A 6 -6.82 14.24 -5.44
N VAL A 7 -7.23 12.98 -5.38
CA VAL A 7 -8.03 12.36 -6.44
C VAL A 7 -9.49 12.81 -6.33
N LYS A 8 -10.00 12.99 -5.09
CA LYS A 8 -11.39 13.38 -4.83
C LYS A 8 -11.64 13.77 -3.37
N ASP A 9 -12.55 14.73 -3.16
CA ASP A 9 -13.12 15.04 -1.85
C ASP A 9 -14.59 14.62 -1.78
N TYR A 10 -14.99 14.00 -0.68
CA TYR A 10 -16.39 13.65 -0.40
C TYR A 10 -16.85 14.37 0.87
N ILE A 11 -17.85 15.25 0.72
CA ILE A 11 -18.56 15.87 1.84
C ILE A 11 -19.81 15.02 2.12
N LEU A 12 -19.85 14.39 3.28
CA LEU A 12 -21.00 13.62 3.75
C LEU A 12 -21.80 14.50 4.72
N SER A 13 -22.97 14.98 4.28
CA SER A 13 -23.95 15.66 5.15
C SER A 13 -24.97 14.65 5.69
N THR A 14 -25.17 14.60 7.00
CA THR A 14 -26.29 13.85 7.59
C THR A 14 -27.52 14.74 7.65
N THR A 15 -28.58 14.43 6.89
CA THR A 15 -29.91 14.99 7.14
C THR A 15 -30.59 14.20 8.24
N GLU A 16 -30.82 14.81 9.40
CA GLU A 16 -31.78 14.26 10.35
C GLU A 16 -33.20 14.39 9.81
N SER A 17 -34.05 13.40 10.07
CA SER A 17 -35.45 13.34 9.64
C SER A 17 -36.36 14.40 10.29
N ASN A 18 -35.80 15.38 11.00
CA ASN A 18 -36.53 16.45 11.71
C ASN A 18 -36.26 17.87 11.19
N GLY A 19 -35.48 18.04 10.11
CA GLY A 19 -35.28 19.36 9.51
C GLY A 19 -34.34 20.30 10.29
N GLU A 20 -33.64 19.80 11.30
CA GLU A 20 -32.47 20.46 11.88
C GLU A 20 -31.21 19.97 11.14
N TYR A 21 -30.49 20.90 10.49
CA TYR A 21 -29.15 20.63 9.96
C TYR A 21 -28.20 20.52 11.15
N ASN A 22 -27.60 19.34 11.36
CA ASN A 22 -26.36 19.25 12.12
C ASN A 22 -25.23 19.66 11.17
N ASP A 23 -24.55 20.77 11.47
CA ASP A 23 -23.43 21.36 10.70
C ASP A 23 -22.14 20.51 10.76
N ASP A 24 -22.21 19.24 11.14
CA ASP A 24 -21.05 18.35 11.09
C ASP A 24 -20.80 17.92 9.63
N GLU A 25 -20.16 18.78 8.84
CA GLU A 25 -19.61 18.40 7.54
C GLU A 25 -18.45 17.43 7.73
N PHE A 26 -18.68 16.15 7.39
CA PHE A 26 -17.61 15.15 7.41
C PHE A 26 -16.94 15.09 6.03
N SER A 27 -15.65 15.40 6.00
CA SER A 27 -14.84 15.32 4.78
C SER A 27 -13.95 14.07 4.79
N ILE A 28 -14.06 13.26 3.73
CA ILE A 28 -13.09 12.20 3.41
C ILE A 28 -12.26 12.68 2.22
N TYR A 29 -10.95 12.78 2.45
CA TYR A 29 -9.92 13.12 1.50
C TYR A 29 -9.29 11.85 0.94
N VAL A 30 -9.11 11.82 -0.38
CA VAL A 30 -8.57 10.67 -1.11
C VAL A 30 -7.27 11.09 -1.75
N CYS A 31 -6.16 10.71 -1.13
CA CYS A 31 -4.83 11.13 -1.57
C CYS A 31 -4.18 10.03 -2.42
N ASP A 32 -3.58 10.39 -3.55
CA ASP A 32 -2.65 9.53 -4.28
C ASP A 32 -1.24 9.72 -3.72
N LYS A 33 -0.79 8.78 -2.89
CA LYS A 33 0.53 8.88 -2.25
C LYS A 33 1.63 8.47 -3.24
N PRO A 34 2.67 9.30 -3.47
CA PRO A 34 3.82 8.87 -4.25
C PRO A 34 4.67 7.83 -3.50
N SER A 35 5.47 7.06 -4.24
CA SER A 35 6.35 5.97 -3.77
C SER A 35 7.69 6.46 -3.20
N SER A 36 7.67 7.51 -2.39
CA SER A 36 8.89 8.10 -1.81
C SER A 36 8.71 8.59 -0.37
N VAL A 37 7.47 8.86 0.03
CA VAL A 37 7.13 9.53 1.30
C VAL A 37 6.30 8.64 2.24
N PRO A 38 6.49 8.78 3.57
CA PRO A 38 5.58 8.17 4.53
C PRO A 38 4.23 8.89 4.52
N VAL A 39 3.20 8.20 5.01
CA VAL A 39 1.85 8.77 5.11
C VAL A 39 1.79 9.93 6.08
N HIS A 40 2.25 9.72 7.32
CA HIS A 40 2.27 10.72 8.39
C HIS A 40 3.71 11.05 8.82
N PRO A 41 3.92 12.17 9.54
CA PRO A 41 5.25 12.59 9.98
C PRO A 41 5.97 11.48 10.75
N ALA A 42 7.17 11.11 10.29
CA ALA A 42 7.93 10.02 10.90
C ALA A 42 9.44 10.22 10.76
N GLY A 43 10.15 10.24 11.90
CA GLY A 43 11.60 10.41 11.93
C GLY A 43 12.04 11.68 11.20
N PRO A 44 12.95 11.61 10.21
CA PRO A 44 13.38 12.80 9.47
C PRO A 44 12.27 13.35 8.56
N TYR A 45 11.30 12.53 8.14
CA TYR A 45 10.20 12.91 7.26
C TYR A 45 9.09 13.63 8.03
N LEU A 46 9.41 14.78 8.61
CA LEU A 46 8.45 15.67 9.27
C LEU A 46 7.57 16.35 8.21
N ALA A 47 8.06 17.43 7.61
CA ALA A 47 7.33 18.21 6.61
C ALA A 47 7.09 17.47 5.27
N ASN A 48 7.85 16.41 4.99
CA ASN A 48 7.72 15.59 3.77
C ASN A 48 7.07 14.25 4.04
N SER A 49 6.03 14.26 4.87
CA SER A 49 5.02 13.22 4.84
C SER A 49 3.89 13.65 3.91
N MET A 50 3.14 12.67 3.40
CA MET A 50 1.97 12.94 2.56
C MET A 50 0.99 13.90 3.24
N THR A 51 0.63 13.66 4.50
CA THR A 51 -0.33 14.54 5.20
C THR A 51 0.12 15.99 5.27
N MET A 52 1.39 16.26 5.58
CA MET A 52 1.89 17.64 5.69
C MET A 52 1.94 18.34 4.33
N MET A 53 2.30 17.61 3.27
CA MET A 53 2.32 18.15 1.92
C MET A 53 0.91 18.47 1.43
N VAL A 54 -0.04 17.56 1.62
CA VAL A 54 -1.44 17.76 1.23
C VAL A 54 -2.08 18.89 2.05
N GLU A 55 -1.83 18.95 3.37
CA GLU A 55 -2.32 20.05 4.21
C GLU A 55 -1.80 21.41 3.72
N ALA A 56 -0.51 21.51 3.41
CA ALA A 56 0.10 22.74 2.92
C ALA A 56 -0.44 23.15 1.54
N GLU A 57 -0.63 22.20 0.63
CA GLU A 57 -1.17 22.45 -0.71
C GLU A 57 -2.63 22.92 -0.67
N MET A 58 -3.42 22.33 0.22
CA MET A 58 -4.84 22.65 0.38
C MET A 58 -5.10 23.84 1.31
N GLY A 59 -4.05 24.42 1.91
CA GLY A 59 -4.19 25.50 2.90
C GLY A 59 -4.92 25.07 4.17
N LEU A 60 -4.86 23.78 4.52
CA LEU A 60 -5.42 23.26 5.76
C LEU A 60 -4.50 23.60 6.94
N GLU A 61 -5.09 23.69 8.14
CA GLU A 61 -4.31 23.83 9.36
C GLU A 61 -3.36 22.62 9.55
N PRO A 62 -2.15 22.83 10.09
CA PRO A 62 -1.22 21.73 10.34
C PRO A 62 -1.85 20.63 11.22
N ARG A 63 -1.72 19.38 10.78
CA ARG A 63 -2.30 18.18 11.40
C ARG A 63 -3.83 18.11 11.36
N ALA A 64 -4.47 18.82 10.43
CA ALA A 64 -5.89 18.68 10.18
C ALA A 64 -6.26 17.28 9.64
N LEU A 65 -5.37 16.64 8.86
CA LEU A 65 -5.66 15.34 8.25
C LEU A 65 -5.31 14.19 9.18
N ASN A 66 -6.29 13.32 9.41
CA ASN A 66 -6.18 12.07 10.14
C ASN A 66 -6.21 10.89 9.16
N PRO A 67 -5.07 10.22 8.89
CA PRO A 67 -5.05 9.05 8.03
C PRO A 67 -5.88 7.89 8.61
N CYS A 68 -6.78 7.33 7.80
CA CYS A 68 -7.58 6.16 8.17
C CYS A 68 -6.73 4.88 8.17
N HIS A 69 -5.71 4.82 7.31
CA HIS A 69 -4.75 3.73 7.23
C HIS A 69 -3.40 4.25 6.74
N ARG A 70 -2.43 3.34 6.58
CA ARG A 70 -1.11 3.68 6.04
C ARG A 70 -0.71 2.75 4.91
N LEU A 71 0.00 3.30 3.95
CA LEU A 71 0.84 2.56 3.01
C LEU A 71 2.30 2.62 3.48
N ASP A 72 3.11 1.67 3.04
CA ASP A 72 4.56 1.72 3.27
C ASP A 72 5.15 2.94 2.54
N ARG A 73 6.30 3.44 3.01
CA ARG A 73 6.95 4.60 2.41
C ARG A 73 7.17 4.42 0.90
N VAL A 74 7.60 3.23 0.50
CA VAL A 74 7.94 2.87 -0.88
C VAL A 74 6.74 2.45 -1.74
N THR A 75 5.56 2.26 -1.16
CA THR A 75 4.33 1.87 -1.88
C THR A 75 3.55 3.11 -2.27
N SER A 76 3.09 3.23 -3.51
CA SER A 76 2.26 4.36 -3.96
C SER A 76 0.75 4.06 -3.93
N GLY A 77 -0.09 5.07 -4.17
CA GLY A 77 -1.52 4.92 -4.41
C GLY A 77 -2.42 5.43 -3.29
N VAL A 78 -3.68 5.00 -3.32
CA VAL A 78 -4.79 5.51 -2.50
C VAL A 78 -4.48 5.49 -1.00
N VAL A 79 -4.65 6.65 -0.36
CA VAL A 79 -4.72 6.82 1.09
C VAL A 79 -5.95 7.65 1.44
N LEU A 80 -6.79 7.11 2.33
CA LEU A 80 -7.94 7.82 2.86
C LEU A 80 -7.57 8.60 4.12
N CYS A 81 -7.92 9.88 4.14
CA CYS A 81 -7.73 10.81 5.26
C CYS A 81 -9.07 11.46 5.63
N CYS A 82 -9.28 11.77 6.90
CA CYS A 82 -10.45 12.53 7.34
C CYS A 82 -10.01 13.72 8.19
N THR A 83 -10.78 14.81 8.21
CA THR A 83 -10.56 15.93 9.15
C THR A 83 -11.06 15.61 10.55
N SER A 84 -12.11 14.79 10.64
CA SER A 84 -12.71 14.40 11.91
C SER A 84 -12.14 13.08 12.47
N VAL A 85 -11.79 13.11 13.76
CA VAL A 85 -11.34 11.92 14.51
C VAL A 85 -12.46 10.88 14.61
N SER A 86 -13.71 11.30 14.82
CA SER A 86 -14.85 10.38 14.92
C SER A 86 -15.07 9.65 13.60
N MET A 87 -14.96 10.36 12.47
CA MET A 87 -15.08 9.77 11.14
C MET A 87 -13.91 8.85 10.80
N THR A 88 -12.68 9.25 11.13
CA THR A 88 -11.49 8.40 11.00
C THR A 88 -11.71 7.05 11.69
N ARG A 89 -12.26 7.08 12.90
CA ARG A 89 -12.55 5.88 13.69
C ARG A 89 -13.64 5.03 13.05
N MET A 90 -14.66 5.65 12.48
CA MET A 90 -15.72 4.95 11.74
C MET A 90 -15.17 4.24 10.49
N VAL A 91 -14.39 4.95 9.66
CA VAL A 91 -13.74 4.36 8.48
C VAL A 91 -12.80 3.22 8.87
N GLN A 92 -12.02 3.38 9.92
CA GLN A 92 -11.16 2.31 10.46
C GLN A 92 -11.95 1.09 10.91
N LEU A 93 -13.12 1.26 11.53
CA LEU A 93 -14.02 0.15 11.87
C LEU A 93 -14.53 -0.56 10.63
N HIS A 94 -14.96 0.17 9.59
CA HIS A 94 -15.37 -0.43 8.31
C HIS A 94 -14.22 -1.22 7.64
N MET A 95 -12.99 -0.72 7.70
CA MET A 95 -11.80 -1.47 7.24
C MET A 95 -11.60 -2.76 8.04
N ALA A 96 -11.71 -2.69 9.37
CA ALA A 96 -11.55 -3.86 10.24
C ALA A 96 -12.65 -4.91 10.03
N SER A 97 -13.87 -4.45 9.73
CA SER A 97 -15.02 -5.30 9.40
C SER A 97 -15.04 -5.80 7.95
N LYS A 98 -13.99 -5.53 7.15
CA LYS A 98 -13.87 -5.94 5.74
C LYS A 98 -14.98 -5.37 4.84
N HIS A 99 -15.54 -4.21 5.19
CA HIS A 99 -16.50 -3.48 4.35
C HIS A 99 -15.82 -2.56 3.32
N ILE A 100 -14.47 -2.51 3.35
CA ILE A 100 -13.66 -1.77 2.38
C ILE A 100 -12.80 -2.77 1.62
N SER A 101 -13.11 -2.96 0.35
CA SER A 101 -12.30 -3.75 -0.58
C SER A 101 -11.15 -2.87 -1.09
N LYS A 102 -9.96 -3.46 -1.20
CA LYS A 102 -8.75 -2.76 -1.65
C LYS A 102 -8.10 -3.57 -2.75
N LEU A 103 -7.83 -2.90 -3.88
CA LEU A 103 -7.14 -3.45 -5.01
C LEU A 103 -5.79 -2.77 -5.16
N TYR A 104 -4.76 -3.59 -5.25
CA TYR A 104 -3.41 -3.19 -5.56
C TYR A 104 -2.98 -3.83 -6.87
N VAL A 105 -2.08 -3.17 -7.59
CA VAL A 105 -1.31 -3.78 -8.67
C VAL A 105 0.14 -3.93 -8.20
N ALA A 106 0.74 -5.07 -8.52
CA ALA A 106 2.17 -5.32 -8.31
C ALA A 106 2.82 -5.81 -9.60
N ARG A 107 4.04 -5.35 -9.89
CA ARG A 107 4.95 -6.03 -10.82
C ARG A 107 5.86 -6.94 -10.00
N VAL A 108 5.85 -8.23 -10.29
CA VAL A 108 6.63 -9.26 -9.58
C VAL A 108 7.66 -9.89 -10.50
N LYS A 109 8.75 -10.39 -9.93
CA LYS A 109 9.77 -11.14 -10.67
C LYS A 109 9.26 -12.55 -11.01
N GLY A 110 9.56 -13.02 -12.21
CA GLY A 110 9.20 -14.34 -12.73
C GLY A 110 7.78 -14.40 -13.28
N LYS A 111 7.48 -15.55 -13.90
CA LYS A 111 6.15 -15.88 -14.44
C LYS A 111 5.17 -16.27 -13.33
N PHE A 112 4.34 -15.33 -12.87
CA PHE A 112 3.33 -15.60 -11.85
C PHE A 112 2.29 -16.62 -12.35
N PRO A 113 1.84 -17.59 -11.53
CA PRO A 113 0.98 -18.67 -12.02
C PRO A 113 -0.38 -18.16 -12.52
N SER A 114 -0.73 -18.56 -13.73
CA SER A 114 -2.01 -18.27 -14.39
C SER A 114 -3.01 -19.43 -14.31
N THR A 115 -2.53 -20.63 -13.94
CA THR A 115 -3.34 -21.84 -13.75
C THR A 115 -2.86 -22.64 -12.54
N MET A 116 -3.75 -23.47 -11.97
CA MET A 116 -3.41 -24.36 -10.85
C MET A 116 -2.20 -25.28 -11.15
N GLY A 117 -2.06 -25.74 -12.39
CA GLY A 117 -0.93 -26.59 -12.81
C GLY A 117 0.44 -25.91 -12.70
N GLU A 118 0.49 -24.57 -12.78
CA GLU A 118 1.72 -23.78 -12.66
C GLU A 118 2.11 -23.53 -11.18
N CYS A 119 1.14 -23.53 -10.25
CA CYS A 119 1.37 -23.25 -8.83
C CYS A 119 2.20 -24.33 -8.11
N SER A 120 2.04 -25.60 -8.50
CA SER A 120 2.60 -26.77 -7.80
C SER A 120 4.14 -26.85 -7.84
N LYS A 121 4.81 -26.13 -8.74
CA LYS A 121 6.27 -26.23 -8.95
C LYS A 121 7.11 -25.31 -8.06
N HIS A 122 6.50 -24.32 -7.40
CA HIS A 122 7.24 -23.22 -6.77
C HIS A 122 6.90 -22.94 -5.30
N ILE A 123 5.85 -23.56 -4.74
CA ILE A 123 5.35 -23.19 -3.41
C ILE A 123 5.38 -24.41 -2.47
N SER A 124 6.53 -24.68 -1.84
CA SER A 124 6.62 -25.74 -0.82
C SER A 124 5.94 -25.29 0.48
N SER A 125 4.81 -25.91 0.79
CA SER A 125 4.08 -25.78 2.07
C SER A 125 4.74 -26.52 3.23
N ASP A 126 5.77 -27.31 2.97
CA ASP A 126 6.24 -28.36 3.89
C ASP A 126 7.01 -27.80 5.09
N ILE A 127 7.39 -26.52 5.05
CA ILE A 127 8.22 -25.87 6.07
C ILE A 127 7.37 -25.02 7.05
N LEU A 128 6.13 -24.66 6.71
CA LEU A 128 5.30 -23.75 7.52
C LEU A 128 3.82 -24.21 7.58
N PRO A 129 3.40 -24.98 8.60
CA PRO A 129 2.05 -25.56 8.67
C PRO A 129 0.92 -24.53 8.80
N HIS A 130 1.24 -23.29 9.19
CA HIS A 130 0.28 -22.18 9.33
C HIS A 130 0.34 -21.17 8.17
N ALA A 131 1.12 -21.47 7.13
CA ALA A 131 1.17 -20.71 5.90
C ALA A 131 0.61 -21.59 4.79
N THR A 132 -0.61 -21.29 4.36
CA THR A 132 -1.28 -22.04 3.31
C THR A 132 -1.58 -21.12 2.15
N TRP A 133 -1.60 -21.71 0.96
CA TRP A 133 -2.18 -21.09 -0.21
C TRP A 133 -3.20 -22.05 -0.80
N THR A 134 -4.26 -21.50 -1.39
CA THR A 134 -5.29 -22.25 -2.09
C THR A 134 -5.57 -21.58 -3.43
N TRP A 135 -5.87 -22.38 -4.43
CA TRP A 135 -6.35 -21.88 -5.71
C TRP A 135 -7.88 -21.90 -5.73
N SER A 136 -8.51 -20.82 -6.20
CA SER A 136 -9.96 -20.75 -6.34
C SER A 136 -10.41 -21.42 -7.66
N ASP A 137 -10.73 -22.71 -7.60
CA ASP A 137 -11.39 -23.47 -8.67
C ASP A 137 -12.88 -23.66 -8.36
N GLU A 138 -13.64 -22.57 -8.14
CA GLU A 138 -15.10 -22.71 -8.13
C GLU A 138 -15.56 -23.01 -9.57
N GLU A 139 -16.14 -24.20 -9.79
CA GLU A 139 -16.67 -24.61 -11.09
C GLU A 139 -17.66 -23.55 -11.62
N GLY A 140 -17.27 -22.88 -12.70
CA GLY A 140 -18.05 -21.82 -13.35
C GLY A 140 -17.63 -20.38 -13.01
N ALA A 141 -16.68 -20.17 -12.10
CA ALA A 141 -16.12 -18.85 -11.82
C ALA A 141 -15.08 -18.46 -12.88
N SER A 142 -15.26 -17.31 -13.52
CA SER A 142 -14.28 -16.71 -14.45
C SER A 142 -13.09 -16.06 -13.74
N ASP A 143 -13.05 -16.08 -12.40
CA ASP A 143 -12.10 -15.33 -11.57
C ASP A 143 -11.20 -16.25 -10.74
N HIS A 144 -10.17 -16.81 -11.39
CA HIS A 144 -9.17 -17.62 -10.70
C HIS A 144 -8.16 -16.77 -9.94
N HIS A 145 -7.91 -17.12 -8.67
CA HIS A 145 -6.93 -16.44 -7.83
C HIS A 145 -6.26 -17.39 -6.83
N ILE A 146 -5.05 -17.01 -6.44
CA ILE A 146 -4.32 -17.61 -5.33
C ILE A 146 -4.70 -16.86 -4.06
N LYS A 147 -5.28 -17.56 -3.10
CA LYS A 147 -5.54 -17.05 -1.76
C LYS A 147 -4.42 -17.52 -0.82
N VAL A 148 -3.76 -16.59 -0.15
CA VAL A 148 -2.73 -16.86 0.86
C VAL A 148 -3.28 -16.56 2.25
N CYS A 149 -3.14 -17.54 3.15
CA CYS A 149 -3.43 -17.43 4.58
C CYS A 149 -2.15 -17.73 5.35
N ALA A 150 -1.56 -16.71 5.98
CA ALA A 150 -0.28 -16.87 6.66
C ALA A 150 -0.13 -15.89 7.84
N ASN A 151 0.64 -16.29 8.86
CA ASN A 151 0.99 -15.41 9.96
C ASN A 151 2.20 -14.53 9.58
N ILE A 152 2.12 -13.22 9.84
CA ILE A 152 3.23 -12.28 9.62
C ILE A 152 3.86 -11.88 10.95
N GLU A 153 5.14 -12.19 11.09
CA GLU A 153 5.96 -11.93 12.28
C GLU A 153 6.88 -10.72 12.09
N THR A 154 7.21 -10.07 13.20
CA THR A 154 8.27 -9.06 13.25
C THR A 154 9.59 -9.75 13.56
N ILE A 155 10.49 -9.79 12.58
CA ILE A 155 11.79 -10.44 12.73
C ILE A 155 12.83 -9.48 13.31
N ASN A 156 12.89 -8.26 12.77
CA ASN A 156 13.76 -7.21 13.28
C ASN A 156 12.96 -5.89 13.38
N PRO A 157 12.54 -5.47 14.59
CA PRO A 157 11.80 -4.22 14.77
C PRO A 157 12.56 -2.99 14.28
N SER A 158 13.87 -2.92 14.54
CA SER A 158 14.71 -1.76 14.21
C SER A 158 14.88 -1.56 12.71
N LEU A 159 14.96 -2.66 11.95
CA LEU A 159 15.05 -2.64 10.50
C LEU A 159 13.68 -2.77 9.80
N GLY A 160 12.58 -2.86 10.57
CA GLY A 160 11.24 -3.09 10.03
C GLY A 160 11.11 -4.39 9.23
N ILE A 161 11.92 -5.40 9.51
CA ILE A 161 11.91 -6.68 8.79
C ILE A 161 10.74 -7.53 9.29
N ARG A 162 10.00 -8.07 8.33
CA ARG A 162 8.83 -8.93 8.49
C ARG A 162 9.01 -10.22 7.72
N ALA A 163 8.37 -11.29 8.16
CA ALA A 163 8.41 -12.59 7.52
C ALA A 163 7.11 -13.35 7.74
N VAL A 164 6.86 -14.35 6.90
CA VAL A 164 5.89 -15.38 7.26
C VAL A 164 6.50 -16.22 8.39
N GLY A 165 5.80 -16.36 9.51
CA GLY A 165 6.34 -17.03 10.69
C GLY A 165 5.27 -17.44 11.68
N MET A 166 5.53 -18.50 12.45
CA MET A 166 4.54 -19.12 13.34
C MET A 166 4.04 -18.18 14.43
N LYS A 167 4.89 -17.29 14.96
CA LYS A 167 4.54 -16.36 16.06
C LYS A 167 3.95 -15.05 15.54
N GLY A 168 3.69 -14.97 14.24
CA GLY A 168 3.13 -13.80 13.59
C GLY A 168 1.62 -13.62 13.85
N LYS A 169 1.11 -12.48 13.40
CA LYS A 169 -0.33 -12.21 13.42
C LYS A 169 -0.98 -12.75 12.13
N PRO A 170 -2.19 -13.34 12.19
CA PRO A 170 -2.84 -13.86 11.00
C PRO A 170 -3.08 -12.77 9.97
N SER A 171 -2.88 -13.15 8.71
CA SER A 171 -3.05 -12.30 7.54
C SER A 171 -3.55 -13.08 6.33
N GLU A 172 -4.32 -12.42 5.48
CA GLU A 172 -4.99 -13.02 4.32
C GLU A 172 -4.95 -12.06 3.12
N SER A 173 -4.56 -12.57 1.96
CA SER A 173 -4.48 -11.83 0.69
C SER A 173 -4.91 -12.71 -0.48
N LYS A 174 -5.50 -12.12 -1.52
CA LYS A 174 -5.74 -12.76 -2.82
C LYS A 174 -4.82 -12.18 -3.89
N PHE A 175 -4.37 -13.02 -4.82
CA PHE A 175 -3.49 -12.66 -5.92
C PHE A 175 -4.00 -13.26 -7.22
N ARG A 176 -4.08 -12.47 -8.28
CA ARG A 176 -4.49 -12.90 -9.60
C ARG A 176 -3.48 -12.47 -10.64
N HIS A 177 -3.01 -13.43 -11.44
CA HIS A 177 -2.20 -13.14 -12.61
C HIS A 177 -2.98 -12.21 -13.55
N TYR A 178 -2.35 -11.14 -14.01
CA TYR A 178 -2.92 -10.27 -15.04
C TYR A 178 -2.19 -10.44 -16.38
N SER A 179 -0.87 -10.26 -16.38
CA SER A 179 -0.05 -10.44 -17.59
C SER A 179 1.36 -10.90 -17.24
N TYR A 180 2.04 -11.50 -18.22
CA TYR A 180 3.46 -11.86 -18.13
C TYR A 180 4.23 -11.18 -19.26
N ASP A 181 5.35 -10.55 -18.91
CA ASP A 181 6.33 -9.99 -19.81
C ASP A 181 7.57 -10.90 -19.82
N ALA A 182 7.75 -11.60 -20.95
CA ALA A 182 8.84 -12.53 -21.16
C ALA A 182 10.19 -11.84 -21.40
N GLU A 183 10.21 -10.57 -21.81
CA GLU A 183 11.45 -9.83 -22.07
C GLU A 183 12.16 -9.48 -20.74
N ASN A 184 11.38 -9.01 -19.76
CA ASN A 184 11.89 -8.63 -18.45
C ASN A 184 11.78 -9.74 -17.39
N ASP A 185 11.19 -10.90 -17.74
CA ASP A 185 10.82 -11.97 -16.82
C ASP A 185 10.06 -11.44 -15.59
N THR A 186 8.96 -10.72 -15.85
CA THR A 186 8.10 -10.16 -14.80
C THR A 186 6.63 -10.37 -15.09
N SER A 187 5.80 -10.42 -14.05
CA SER A 187 4.35 -10.48 -14.16
C SER A 187 3.68 -9.27 -13.51
N ILE A 188 2.58 -8.82 -14.10
CA ILE A 188 1.62 -7.93 -13.43
C ILE A 188 0.62 -8.80 -12.67
N VAL A 189 0.43 -8.49 -11.39
CA VAL A 189 -0.44 -9.22 -10.47
C VAL A 189 -1.40 -8.25 -9.80
N LEU A 190 -2.68 -8.62 -9.80
CA LEU A 190 -3.71 -7.93 -9.04
C LEU A 190 -3.75 -8.52 -7.63
N CYS A 191 -3.73 -7.66 -6.63
CA CYS A 191 -3.55 -8.03 -5.23
C CYS A 191 -4.70 -7.44 -4.39
N ALA A 192 -5.42 -8.28 -3.66
CA ALA A 192 -6.50 -7.84 -2.77
C ALA A 192 -6.22 -8.27 -1.32
N PRO A 193 -5.65 -7.39 -0.48
CA PRO A 193 -5.38 -7.69 0.92
C PRO A 193 -6.68 -7.65 1.76
N ILE A 194 -7.08 -8.81 2.28
CA ILE A 194 -8.26 -8.95 3.15
C ILE A 194 -7.97 -8.42 4.56
N THR A 195 -6.74 -8.61 5.03
CA THR A 195 -6.22 -7.99 6.27
C THR A 195 -5.29 -6.81 5.97
N GLY A 196 -4.81 -6.10 7.00
CA GLY A 196 -3.92 -4.94 6.85
C GLY A 196 -2.67 -5.01 7.74
N ARG A 197 -1.82 -6.04 7.58
CA ARG A 197 -0.53 -6.12 8.29
C ARG A 197 0.55 -5.31 7.56
N SER A 198 1.56 -4.85 8.30
CA SER A 198 2.72 -4.15 7.72
C SER A 198 3.44 -5.06 6.72
N HIS A 199 3.77 -4.53 5.54
CA HIS A 199 4.47 -5.24 4.45
C HIS A 199 3.74 -6.50 3.94
N GLN A 200 2.43 -6.63 4.19
CA GLN A 200 1.69 -7.89 3.96
C GLN A 200 1.83 -8.43 2.54
N LEU A 201 1.52 -7.63 1.53
CA LEU A 201 1.59 -8.04 0.12
C LEU A 201 3.03 -8.37 -0.28
N ARG A 202 4.00 -7.58 0.18
CA ARG A 202 5.45 -7.76 -0.10
C ARG A 202 5.94 -9.10 0.42
N VAL A 203 5.62 -9.43 1.68
CA VAL A 203 6.01 -10.69 2.35
C VAL A 203 5.28 -11.89 1.75
N HIS A 204 3.98 -11.77 1.45
CA HIS A 204 3.21 -12.85 0.83
C HIS A 204 3.72 -13.19 -0.58
N LEU A 205 3.96 -12.18 -1.42
CA LEU A 205 4.50 -12.37 -2.77
C LEU A 205 5.92 -12.93 -2.74
N GLN A 206 6.77 -12.48 -1.81
CA GLN A 206 8.08 -13.09 -1.58
C GLN A 206 7.96 -14.57 -1.17
N TRP A 207 7.05 -14.90 -0.25
CA TRP A 207 6.84 -16.27 0.22
C TRP A 207 6.32 -17.20 -0.88
N LEU A 208 5.48 -16.68 -1.79
CA LEU A 208 5.06 -17.39 -2.99
C LEU A 208 6.19 -17.58 -4.01
N GLY A 209 7.37 -16.98 -3.80
CA GLY A 209 8.51 -17.05 -4.70
C GLY A 209 8.54 -15.97 -5.79
N TYR A 210 7.61 -15.02 -5.75
CA TYR A 210 7.44 -13.94 -6.74
C TYR A 210 7.59 -12.58 -6.07
N PRO A 211 8.79 -12.21 -5.58
CA PRO A 211 8.96 -10.95 -4.88
C PRO A 211 8.69 -9.75 -5.81
N ILE A 212 8.23 -8.66 -5.21
CA ILE A 212 7.92 -7.42 -5.94
C ILE A 212 9.20 -6.88 -6.59
N HIS A 213 9.07 -6.45 -7.84
CA HIS A 213 10.16 -5.83 -8.59
C HIS A 213 10.60 -4.53 -7.89
N ASN A 214 11.92 -4.27 -7.88
CA ASN A 214 12.59 -3.20 -7.12
C ASN A 214 12.45 -3.23 -5.59
N ASP A 215 11.86 -4.28 -4.99
CA ASP A 215 11.81 -4.40 -3.54
C ASP A 215 13.17 -4.82 -2.96
N VAL A 216 14.00 -3.88 -2.57
CA VAL A 216 15.35 -4.16 -2.00
C VAL A 216 15.28 -5.02 -0.73
N GLN A 217 14.22 -4.87 0.05
CA GLN A 217 14.08 -5.57 1.34
C GLN A 217 13.63 -7.02 1.16
N TYR A 218 12.78 -7.29 0.16
CA TYR A 218 12.16 -8.60 -0.06
C TYR A 218 12.47 -9.22 -1.43
N GLY A 219 13.34 -8.60 -2.23
CA GLY A 219 13.59 -8.88 -3.65
C GLY A 219 14.40 -10.15 -3.96
N GLY A 220 14.80 -10.89 -2.93
CA GLY A 220 15.44 -12.21 -3.02
C GLY A 220 14.45 -13.36 -2.84
N LYS A 221 14.81 -14.56 -3.33
CA LYS A 221 14.02 -15.78 -3.12
C LYS A 221 14.04 -16.13 -1.63
N ALA A 222 12.89 -16.21 -0.96
CA ALA A 222 12.80 -16.81 0.37
C ALA A 222 12.55 -18.32 0.21
N HIS A 223 13.46 -19.17 0.68
CA HIS A 223 13.26 -20.62 0.80
C HIS A 223 13.64 -21.04 2.23
N GLY A 224 12.72 -21.70 2.94
CA GLY A 224 13.00 -22.38 4.21
C GLY A 224 13.45 -21.52 5.40
N ASP A 225 14.12 -22.17 6.35
CA ASP A 225 14.58 -21.60 7.65
C ASP A 225 15.63 -20.47 7.52
N GLU A 226 16.11 -20.17 6.30
CA GLU A 226 17.14 -19.15 6.03
C GLU A 226 16.57 -17.75 5.72
N MET A 227 15.29 -17.50 6.05
CA MET A 227 14.63 -16.21 5.80
C MET A 227 15.30 -15.02 6.52
N MET A 228 15.98 -15.27 7.65
CA MET A 228 16.74 -14.27 8.40
C MET A 228 18.05 -13.88 7.68
N SER A 229 18.73 -14.84 7.05
CA SER A 229 19.97 -14.60 6.28
C SER A 229 19.63 -13.83 5.01
N LEU A 230 18.60 -14.22 4.25
CA LEU A 230 18.32 -13.62 2.94
C LEU A 230 17.80 -12.18 3.00
N ALA A 231 16.92 -11.85 3.97
CA ALA A 231 16.47 -10.47 4.15
C ALA A 231 17.61 -9.57 4.65
N MET A 232 18.47 -10.09 5.53
CA MET A 232 19.59 -9.33 6.07
C MET A 232 20.75 -9.24 5.07
N GLU A 233 21.04 -10.28 4.29
CA GLU A 233 22.00 -10.30 3.18
C GLU A 233 21.55 -9.46 2.00
N SER A 234 20.26 -9.43 1.65
CA SER A 234 19.74 -8.52 0.62
C SER A 234 19.89 -7.06 1.03
N VAL A 235 19.53 -6.73 2.28
CA VAL A 235 19.77 -5.39 2.84
C VAL A 235 21.26 -5.09 2.88
N ILE A 236 22.08 -5.99 3.45
CA ILE A 236 23.53 -5.81 3.58
C ILE A 236 24.22 -5.73 2.20
N SER A 237 23.82 -6.51 1.20
CA SER A 237 24.35 -6.49 -0.17
C SER A 237 24.01 -5.17 -0.86
N ALA A 238 22.77 -4.69 -0.70
CA ALA A 238 22.37 -3.35 -1.16
C ALA A 238 23.14 -2.23 -0.46
N THR A 239 23.57 -2.41 0.80
CA THR A 239 24.42 -1.45 1.52
C THR A 239 25.92 -1.65 1.28
N LYS A 240 26.37 -2.85 0.84
CA LYS A 240 27.76 -3.22 0.60
C LYS A 240 28.20 -3.07 -0.85
N MET A 241 27.29 -2.80 -1.79
CA MET A 241 27.68 -2.42 -3.15
C MET A 241 28.50 -1.11 -3.09
N GLU A 242 29.82 -1.27 -3.15
CA GLU A 242 30.79 -0.22 -3.48
C GLU A 242 30.52 0.38 -4.87
N ASP A 243 29.61 -0.21 -5.65
CA ASP A 243 28.99 0.35 -6.85
C ASP A 243 27.68 1.09 -6.58
N LEU A 244 27.68 1.99 -5.60
CA LEU A 244 26.87 3.22 -5.73
C LEU A 244 27.22 3.96 -7.04
N SER A 245 28.35 3.64 -7.68
CA SER A 245 28.85 4.23 -8.93
C SER A 245 27.92 4.02 -10.14
N LEU A 246 27.18 2.91 -10.24
CA LEU A 246 26.35 2.60 -11.41
C LEU A 246 24.92 3.18 -11.32
N CYS A 247 24.44 3.43 -10.10
CA CYS A 247 23.27 4.28 -9.82
C CYS A 247 23.64 5.79 -9.75
N THR A 248 24.94 6.13 -9.71
CA THR A 248 25.41 7.53 -9.71
C THR A 248 25.42 8.25 -11.06
N ASN A 249 24.83 7.70 -12.13
CA ASN A 249 24.51 8.57 -13.26
C ASN A 249 23.46 9.63 -12.93
N SER A 250 23.00 9.66 -11.68
CA SER A 250 22.71 10.94 -11.09
C SER A 250 22.79 10.95 -9.57
N LYS A 251 23.99 11.26 -9.04
CA LYS A 251 24.10 11.93 -7.76
C LYS A 251 23.11 13.10 -7.75
N VAL A 252 22.10 13.06 -6.87
CA VAL A 252 21.31 14.25 -6.56
C VAL A 252 22.33 15.30 -6.16
N SER A 253 22.44 16.32 -6.99
CA SER A 253 23.48 17.31 -6.79
C SER A 253 23.17 18.04 -5.48
N PHE A 254 24.21 18.46 -4.75
CA PHE A 254 24.02 19.28 -3.55
C PHE A 254 23.19 20.54 -3.86
N LEU A 255 23.17 20.97 -5.12
CA LEU A 255 22.31 22.02 -5.65
C LEU A 255 20.82 21.67 -5.60
N ASP A 256 20.40 20.46 -5.95
CA ASP A 256 18.97 20.08 -5.99
C ASP A 256 18.35 20.14 -4.59
N ALA A 257 19.09 19.70 -3.57
CA ALA A 257 18.69 19.81 -2.17
C ALA A 257 18.72 21.26 -1.65
N SER A 258 19.61 22.10 -2.18
CA SER A 258 19.65 23.54 -1.87
C SER A 258 18.47 24.28 -2.51
N LEU A 259 18.17 23.98 -3.77
CA LEU A 259 17.10 24.57 -4.54
C LEU A 259 15.71 24.20 -3.96
N ALA A 260 15.50 22.94 -3.58
CA ALA A 260 14.26 22.53 -2.90
C ALA A 260 14.04 23.28 -1.58
N ARG A 261 15.11 23.61 -0.85
CA ARG A 261 15.06 24.44 0.37
C ARG A 261 14.77 25.90 0.08
N GLU A 262 15.27 26.45 -1.01
CA GLU A 262 15.03 27.84 -1.43
C GLU A 262 13.60 28.05 -1.96
N ILE A 263 13.04 27.08 -2.67
CA ILE A 263 11.69 27.18 -3.26
C ILE A 263 10.59 27.00 -2.20
N CYS A 264 10.84 26.24 -1.12
CA CYS A 264 9.85 26.00 -0.08
C CYS A 264 9.65 27.25 0.81
N SER A 265 8.49 27.90 0.67
CA SER A 265 8.07 29.07 1.48
C SER A 265 8.06 28.81 3.00
N CYS A 266 7.86 27.56 3.42
CA CYS A 266 7.96 27.14 4.82
C CYS A 266 9.43 27.06 5.30
N CYS A 267 10.38 26.73 4.43
CA CYS A 267 11.80 26.61 4.77
C CYS A 267 12.54 27.95 4.73
N SER A 268 12.08 28.89 3.91
CA SER A 268 12.67 30.23 3.76
C SER A 268 12.38 31.18 4.95
N SER A 269 11.52 30.78 5.89
CA SER A 269 11.03 31.63 6.99
C SER A 269 11.70 31.40 8.36
N ASP A 270 12.95 30.93 8.40
CA ASP A 270 13.78 30.80 9.62
C ASP A 270 13.16 29.95 10.77
N GLN A 271 12.20 29.08 10.47
CA GLN A 271 11.71 28.11 11.46
C GLN A 271 12.73 26.98 11.65
N THR A 272 13.36 26.97 12.82
CA THR A 272 14.61 26.25 13.16
C THR A 272 14.54 24.72 13.11
N ASN A 273 13.39 24.10 12.83
CA ASN A 273 13.22 22.64 12.77
C ASN A 273 13.04 22.06 11.36
N ILE A 274 13.03 22.88 10.29
CA ILE A 274 12.67 22.43 8.94
C ILE A 274 13.91 22.06 8.08
N LYS A 275 15.14 22.37 8.50
CA LYS A 275 16.38 21.96 7.79
C LYS A 275 16.53 20.43 7.62
N ALA A 276 15.82 19.64 8.43
CA ALA A 276 15.75 18.18 8.33
C ALA A 276 14.74 17.65 7.29
N ALA A 277 14.02 18.53 6.59
CA ALA A 277 13.03 18.16 5.58
C ALA A 277 13.67 17.75 4.23
N PHE A 278 14.83 18.29 3.86
CA PHE A 278 15.38 18.05 2.52
C PHE A 278 16.79 17.45 2.59
N SER A 279 16.97 16.47 3.48
CA SER A 279 18.20 15.67 3.50
C SER A 279 18.28 14.79 2.25
N SER A 280 19.51 14.45 1.84
CA SER A 280 19.76 13.62 0.66
C SER A 280 19.03 12.27 0.72
N SER A 281 18.76 11.74 1.92
CA SER A 281 18.00 10.50 2.14
C SER A 281 16.49 10.64 1.89
N GLN A 282 15.95 11.87 1.96
CA GLN A 282 14.56 12.20 1.61
C GLN A 282 14.42 12.55 0.12
N LEU A 283 15.49 13.02 -0.49
CA LEU A 283 15.58 13.41 -1.90
C LEU A 283 16.08 12.30 -2.83
N LEU A 284 16.08 11.03 -2.39
CA LEU A 284 16.37 9.86 -3.24
C LEU A 284 15.25 9.64 -4.27
N GLU A 285 15.04 10.64 -5.14
CA GLU A 285 13.94 10.85 -6.08
C GLU A 285 14.27 10.40 -7.51
N ARG A 286 15.25 9.53 -7.70
CA ARG A 286 15.50 8.95 -9.03
C ARG A 286 15.08 7.50 -9.16
N GLY A 287 13.89 7.17 -8.65
CA GLY A 287 13.17 5.93 -9.00
C GLY A 287 13.78 4.61 -8.52
N GLU A 288 14.99 4.58 -7.96
CA GLU A 288 15.73 3.35 -7.65
C GLU A 288 15.28 2.64 -6.36
N TYR A 289 14.48 3.28 -5.51
CA TYR A 289 13.96 2.68 -4.26
C TYR A 289 12.43 2.59 -4.21
N ALA A 290 11.74 3.00 -5.27
CA ALA A 290 10.30 2.78 -5.41
C ALA A 290 10.08 1.32 -5.77
N ILE A 291 9.20 0.64 -5.04
CA ILE A 291 8.79 -0.71 -5.40
C ILE A 291 7.63 -0.64 -6.38
N ASP A 292 7.51 -1.63 -7.24
CA ASP A 292 6.38 -1.71 -8.16
C ASP A 292 5.16 -2.32 -7.47
N LEU A 293 4.65 -1.60 -6.46
CA LEU A 293 3.43 -1.88 -5.74
C LEU A 293 2.64 -0.59 -5.60
N HIS A 294 1.40 -0.60 -6.09
CA HIS A 294 0.53 0.57 -6.11
C HIS A 294 -0.88 0.21 -5.63
N ALA A 295 -1.41 0.97 -4.68
CA ALA A 295 -2.78 0.89 -4.19
C ALA A 295 -3.70 1.57 -5.22
N LEU A 296 -4.25 0.79 -6.14
CA LEU A 296 -4.93 1.29 -7.33
C LEU A 296 -6.38 1.73 -7.05
N LYS A 297 -7.17 0.88 -6.42
CA LYS A 297 -8.61 1.13 -6.22
C LYS A 297 -9.06 0.71 -4.84
N TYR A 298 -9.74 1.60 -4.12
CA TYR A 298 -10.48 1.24 -2.91
C TYR A 298 -11.97 1.37 -3.18
N GLN A 299 -12.75 0.48 -2.59
CA GLN A 299 -14.20 0.46 -2.71
C GLN A 299 -14.83 0.31 -1.32
N ILE A 300 -15.66 1.26 -0.93
CA ILE A 300 -16.39 1.24 0.35
C ILE A 300 -17.84 0.91 0.09
N ASN A 301 -18.32 -0.19 0.67
CA ASN A 301 -19.71 -0.60 0.59
C ASN A 301 -20.46 -0.18 1.86
N PHE A 302 -21.55 0.56 1.68
CA PHE A 302 -22.42 1.03 2.76
C PHE A 302 -23.61 0.09 2.92
N PHE A 303 -23.89 -0.30 4.16
CA PHE A 303 -24.99 -1.19 4.50
C PHE A 303 -25.85 -0.59 5.63
N ARG A 304 -27.16 -0.78 5.54
CA ARG A 304 -28.14 -0.39 6.56
C ARG A 304 -28.63 -1.62 7.33
N LYS A 305 -28.61 -1.53 8.66
CA LYS A 305 -29.15 -2.59 9.52
C LYS A 305 -30.68 -2.58 9.49
N THR A 306 -31.29 -3.73 9.23
CA THR A 306 -32.75 -3.91 9.41
C THR A 306 -33.08 -4.25 10.87
N LYS A 307 -34.23 -3.81 11.39
CA LYS A 307 -34.59 -3.78 12.84
C LYS A 307 -34.82 -5.16 13.52
N LYS A 308 -34.28 -6.28 13.04
CA LYS A 308 -34.50 -7.60 13.68
C LYS A 308 -33.49 -7.90 14.80
N LYS A 309 -33.98 -8.63 15.83
CA LYS A 309 -33.37 -8.82 17.16
C LYS A 309 -32.19 -9.79 17.22
N GLU A 310 -31.96 -10.61 16.20
CA GLU A 310 -30.85 -11.57 16.14
C GLU A 310 -30.04 -11.32 14.86
N LEU A 311 -28.71 -11.31 14.96
CA LEU A 311 -27.80 -10.96 13.86
C LEU A 311 -27.54 -12.17 12.96
N SER A 312 -27.98 -12.10 11.70
CA SER A 312 -27.46 -12.94 10.61
C SER A 312 -26.85 -12.07 9.48
N CYS A 313 -25.97 -12.65 8.66
CA CYS A 313 -25.38 -11.99 7.48
C CYS A 313 -26.44 -11.50 6.48
N SER A 314 -27.65 -12.06 6.54
CA SER A 314 -28.81 -11.72 5.70
C SER A 314 -29.62 -10.50 6.16
N ASP A 315 -29.28 -9.85 7.28
CA ASP A 315 -30.09 -8.76 7.87
C ASP A 315 -29.60 -7.33 7.54
N VAL A 316 -28.75 -7.18 6.52
CA VAL A 316 -28.14 -5.91 6.11
C VAL A 316 -28.52 -5.56 4.68
N GLU A 317 -29.08 -4.36 4.47
CA GLU A 317 -29.47 -3.83 3.16
C GLU A 317 -28.30 -3.04 2.57
N PHE A 318 -27.83 -3.39 1.37
CA PHE A 318 -26.83 -2.59 0.65
C PHE A 318 -27.44 -1.25 0.22
N LEU A 319 -26.74 -0.15 0.49
CA LEU A 319 -27.20 1.20 0.16
C LEU A 319 -26.49 1.76 -1.07
N ALA A 320 -25.17 1.78 -1.03
CA ALA A 320 -24.34 2.42 -2.05
C ALA A 320 -22.89 1.92 -1.96
N SER A 321 -22.13 2.15 -3.03
CA SER A 321 -20.68 1.92 -3.07
C SER A 321 -19.96 3.21 -3.47
N LEU A 322 -18.85 3.51 -2.80
CA LEU A 322 -17.95 4.60 -3.19
C LEU A 322 -16.62 4.02 -3.68
N ASP A 323 -16.28 4.37 -4.92
CA ASP A 323 -15.03 3.98 -5.56
C ASP A 323 -14.01 5.12 -5.50
N PHE A 324 -12.77 4.73 -5.23
CA PHE A 324 -11.60 5.60 -5.11
C PHE A 324 -10.49 5.02 -5.97
N LEU A 325 -10.21 5.61 -7.13
CA LEU A 325 -9.32 5.07 -8.15
C LEU A 325 -8.21 6.07 -8.47
N THR A 326 -6.96 5.64 -8.42
CA THR A 326 -5.80 6.40 -8.92
C THR A 326 -5.50 6.05 -10.36
N ASN A 327 -4.64 6.85 -11.00
CA ASN A 327 -4.08 6.47 -12.29
C ASN A 327 -3.14 5.27 -12.12
N ALA A 328 -3.20 4.32 -13.05
CA ALA A 328 -2.25 3.23 -13.08
C ALA A 328 -0.81 3.80 -13.27
N PRO A 329 0.18 3.30 -12.52
CA PRO A 329 1.56 3.74 -12.71
C PRO A 329 2.07 3.31 -14.10
N ALA A 330 3.05 4.03 -14.65
CA ALA A 330 3.56 3.78 -16.00
C ALA A 330 4.06 2.33 -16.22
N TRP A 331 4.63 1.70 -15.19
CA TRP A 331 5.08 0.31 -15.25
C TRP A 331 3.93 -0.72 -15.30
N ALA A 332 2.69 -0.28 -15.03
CA ALA A 332 1.46 -1.06 -15.13
C ALA A 332 0.53 -0.55 -16.25
N ALA A 333 1.06 0.20 -17.24
CA ALA A 333 0.27 0.77 -18.33
C ALA A 333 -0.48 -0.26 -19.19
N THR A 334 -0.15 -1.55 -19.07
CA THR A 334 -0.87 -2.66 -19.71
C THR A 334 -2.21 -2.99 -19.05
N LEU A 335 -2.50 -2.41 -17.88
CA LEU A 335 -3.84 -2.50 -17.27
C LEU A 335 -4.86 -1.80 -18.17
N SER A 336 -5.90 -2.54 -18.59
CA SER A 336 -7.04 -1.97 -19.29
C SER A 336 -7.77 -0.98 -18.37
N SER A 337 -8.48 -0.02 -18.97
CA SER A 337 -9.41 0.87 -18.25
C SER A 337 -10.48 0.07 -17.50
N ASP A 338 -10.89 -1.06 -18.07
CA ASP A 338 -11.79 -2.01 -17.45
C ASP A 338 -10.98 -2.99 -16.61
N ILE A 339 -10.66 -2.59 -15.38
CA ILE A 339 -10.01 -3.47 -14.42
C ILE A 339 -11.02 -4.59 -14.07
N PRO A 340 -10.70 -5.87 -14.31
CA PRO A 340 -11.67 -6.94 -14.11
C PRO A 340 -12.11 -6.99 -12.64
N ASP A 341 -13.40 -7.20 -12.41
CA ASP A 341 -13.98 -7.27 -11.06
C ASP A 341 -13.23 -8.35 -10.26
N PHE A 342 -12.57 -7.93 -9.18
CA PHE A 342 -11.69 -8.76 -8.34
C PHE A 342 -11.98 -8.57 -6.85
N LEU A 343 -12.78 -7.55 -6.52
CA LEU A 343 -12.87 -6.97 -5.19
C LEU A 343 -13.99 -7.52 -4.33
#